data_AF-A0A2H9T4K6-F1
#
_entry.id   AF-A0A2H9T4K6-F1
#
_cell.length_a   1.000
_cell.length_b   1.000
_cell.length_c   1.000
_cell.angle_alpha   90.00
_cell.angle_beta   90.00
_cell.angle_gamma   90.00
#
_symmetry.space_group_name_H-M   'P 1'
#
loop_
_entity.id
_entity.type
_entity.pdbx_description
1 polymer ?
#
loop_
_entity_poly.entity_id
_entity_poly.type
_entity_poly.pdbx_seq_one_letter_code
_entity_poly.pdbx_strand_id
1 'polypeptide(L)'
;MKYWLKLLKTNNCVLKSCYDALVELNNKKPNCKSNWVYHIKNELCSLGFGYIWNSQYVLNENHFMQVYVQRVHDVFIQELRSAFDISSKCYLYKHIVDTFNTQFYLIKPIDYKFKKLLSQFRMQGHSLNIESGRYNKIPRSQRICTVCDKNDVEDEVHFVLLCPAYSELRKTYIKKYYYSRPSVYKLIELFSSKSVKTLNRLGKFLLHATAERKTLLVSN
;
A
#
# COMPACT_ATOMS: atom_id res chain seq x y z
N MET A 1 6.98 -22.46 -6.75
CA MET A 1 6.23 -23.56 -6.09
C MET A 1 5.67 -24.64 -7.02
N LYS A 2 4.64 -24.40 -7.86
CA LYS A 2 3.99 -25.47 -8.67
C LYS A 2 4.93 -26.34 -9.52
N TYR A 3 5.94 -25.74 -10.13
CA TYR A 3 6.95 -26.48 -10.90
C TYR A 3 7.77 -27.44 -10.04
N TRP A 4 8.17 -27.00 -8.84
CA TRP A 4 8.91 -27.82 -7.89
C TRP A 4 8.08 -29.04 -7.43
N LEU A 5 6.78 -28.88 -7.16
CA LEU A 5 5.89 -30.01 -6.84
C LEU A 5 5.85 -31.05 -7.97
N LYS A 6 5.82 -30.62 -9.24
CA LYS A 6 5.89 -31.52 -10.39
C LYS A 6 7.24 -32.27 -10.46
N LEU A 7 8.34 -31.63 -10.08
CA LEU A 7 9.65 -32.28 -10.04
C LEU A 7 9.74 -33.36 -8.97
N LEU A 8 9.10 -33.18 -7.80
CA LEU A 8 9.09 -34.21 -6.75
C LEU A 8 8.44 -35.53 -7.20
N LYS A 9 7.54 -35.47 -8.20
CA LYS A 9 6.80 -36.61 -8.74
C LYS A 9 7.24 -37.02 -10.15
N THR A 10 8.33 -36.45 -10.66
CA THR A 10 8.75 -36.73 -12.04
C THR A 10 9.34 -38.14 -12.15
N ASN A 11 8.92 -38.86 -13.19
CA ASN A 11 9.55 -40.12 -13.61
C ASN A 11 10.66 -39.90 -14.65
N ASN A 12 10.89 -38.65 -15.07
CA ASN A 12 11.94 -38.33 -16.03
C ASN A 12 13.30 -38.36 -15.33
N CYS A 13 14.14 -39.35 -15.66
CA CYS A 13 15.43 -39.57 -15.03
C CYS A 13 16.39 -38.39 -15.17
N VAL A 14 16.35 -37.66 -16.29
CA VAL A 14 17.19 -36.47 -16.52
C VAL A 14 16.78 -35.34 -15.59
N LEU A 15 15.49 -35.01 -15.55
CA LEU A 15 14.97 -33.95 -14.67
C LEU A 15 15.21 -34.27 -13.20
N LYS A 16 15.02 -35.53 -12.81
CA LYS A 16 15.27 -36.01 -11.46
C LYS A 16 16.75 -35.87 -11.07
N SER A 17 17.65 -36.35 -11.93
CA SER A 17 19.10 -36.26 -11.71
C SER A 17 19.59 -34.82 -11.62
N CYS A 18 19.10 -33.94 -12.51
CA CYS A 18 19.42 -32.52 -12.47
C CYS A 18 18.94 -31.87 -11.16
N TYR A 19 17.72 -32.18 -10.72
CA TYR A 19 17.19 -31.67 -9.47
C TYR A 19 18.00 -32.15 -8.26
N ASP A 20 18.28 -33.46 -8.18
CA ASP A 20 19.01 -34.05 -7.06
C ASP A 20 20.44 -33.49 -6.98
N ALA A 21 21.11 -33.26 -8.13
CA ALA A 21 22.41 -32.59 -8.18
C ALA A 21 22.36 -31.16 -7.63
N LEU A 22 21.31 -30.40 -7.95
CA LEU A 22 21.10 -29.05 -7.40
C LEU A 22 20.86 -29.06 -5.89
N VAL A 23 20.11 -30.05 -5.39
CA VAL A 23 19.89 -30.25 -3.95
C VAL A 23 21.21 -30.57 -3.24
N GLU A 24 22.02 -31.46 -3.80
CA GLU A 24 23.32 -31.83 -3.24
C GLU A 24 24.29 -30.64 -3.20
N LEU A 25 24.34 -29.86 -4.28
CA LEU A 25 25.11 -28.61 -4.33
C LEU A 25 24.66 -27.62 -3.26
N ASN A 26 23.35 -27.48 -3.06
CA ASN A 26 22.80 -26.64 -2.00
C ASN A 26 23.15 -27.17 -0.60
N ASN A 27 23.22 -28.48 -0.39
CA ASN A 27 23.63 -29.04 0.91
C ASN A 27 25.12 -28.84 1.19
N LYS A 28 25.98 -28.96 0.17
CA LYS A 28 27.43 -28.69 0.28
C LYS A 28 27.73 -27.20 0.47
N LYS A 29 26.92 -26.32 -0.12
CA LYS A 29 27.06 -24.86 -0.04
C LYS A 29 25.69 -24.22 0.28
N PRO A 30 25.23 -24.27 1.55
CA PRO A 30 23.89 -23.86 1.94
C PRO A 30 23.56 -22.38 1.74
N ASN A 31 24.56 -21.53 1.54
CA ASN A 31 24.40 -20.08 1.31
C ASN A 31 24.64 -19.69 -0.15
N CYS A 32 24.68 -20.66 -1.07
CA CYS A 32 24.92 -20.41 -2.49
C CYS A 32 23.63 -19.94 -3.18
N LYS A 33 23.45 -18.61 -3.26
CA LYS A 33 22.28 -17.96 -3.90
C LYS A 33 22.18 -18.15 -5.42
N SER A 34 23.14 -18.85 -6.04
CA SER A 34 23.22 -19.00 -7.49
C SER A 34 22.29 -20.08 -8.06
N ASN A 35 21.77 -21.00 -7.24
CA ASN A 35 20.82 -22.02 -7.69
C ASN A 35 19.39 -21.69 -7.24
N TRP A 36 18.39 -22.03 -8.07
CA TRP A 36 16.98 -21.75 -7.75
C TRP A 36 16.44 -22.59 -6.59
N VAL A 37 17.08 -23.74 -6.30
CA VAL A 37 16.71 -24.66 -5.23
C VAL A 37 16.90 -24.04 -3.84
N TYR A 38 17.96 -23.25 -3.67
CA TYR A 38 18.21 -22.43 -2.49
C TYR A 38 17.00 -21.53 -2.18
N HIS A 39 16.46 -20.87 -3.21
CA HIS A 39 15.33 -19.96 -3.05
C HIS A 39 14.05 -20.70 -2.65
N ILE A 40 13.80 -21.90 -3.18
CA ILE A 40 12.67 -22.74 -2.76
C ILE A 40 12.83 -23.20 -1.31
N LYS A 41 14.02 -23.68 -0.92
CA LYS A 41 14.28 -24.05 0.48
C LYS A 41 14.03 -22.88 1.41
N ASN A 42 14.59 -21.71 1.08
CA ASN A 42 14.48 -20.51 1.91
C ASN A 42 13.02 -20.04 2.03
N GLU A 43 12.27 -20.03 0.93
CA GLU A 43 10.85 -19.69 0.89
C GLU A 43 10.01 -20.67 1.74
N LEU A 44 10.24 -21.98 1.60
CA LEU A 44 9.55 -22.97 2.43
C LEU A 44 9.89 -22.78 3.91
N CYS A 45 11.15 -22.58 4.25
CA CYS A 45 11.56 -22.35 5.64
C CYS A 45 10.95 -21.07 6.22
N SER A 46 10.98 -19.94 5.48
CA SER A 46 10.42 -18.67 5.96
C SER A 46 8.90 -18.74 6.15
N LEU A 47 8.22 -19.57 5.36
CA LEU A 47 6.78 -19.83 5.48
C LEU A 47 6.46 -20.94 6.50
N GLY A 48 7.44 -21.51 7.23
CA GLY A 48 7.21 -22.57 8.21
C GLY A 48 6.90 -23.95 7.61
N PHE A 49 7.36 -24.21 6.39
CA PHE A 49 7.28 -25.48 5.65
C PHE A 49 8.64 -26.19 5.52
N GLY A 50 9.61 -25.87 6.38
CA GLY A 50 10.94 -26.50 6.34
C GLY A 50 10.89 -28.03 6.43
N TYR A 51 9.89 -28.60 7.11
CA TYR A 51 9.68 -30.05 7.17
C TYR A 51 9.34 -30.67 5.81
N ILE A 52 8.62 -29.95 4.93
CA ILE A 52 8.31 -30.40 3.57
C ILE A 52 9.56 -30.39 2.71
N TRP A 53 10.41 -29.37 2.90
CA TRP A 53 11.73 -29.35 2.27
C TRP A 53 12.56 -30.56 2.73
N ASN A 54 12.57 -30.88 4.02
CA ASN A 54 13.37 -32.01 4.52
C ASN A 54 12.86 -33.37 4.05
N SER A 55 11.53 -33.55 3.99
CA SER A 55 10.93 -34.81 3.51
C SER A 55 10.93 -34.95 1.99
N GLN A 56 11.09 -33.83 1.25
CA GLN A 56 10.94 -33.79 -0.21
C GLN A 56 9.61 -34.40 -0.69
N TYR A 57 8.57 -34.30 0.14
CA TYR A 57 7.32 -35.02 -0.06
C TYR A 57 6.10 -34.20 0.35
N VAL A 58 5.08 -34.21 -0.50
CA VAL A 58 3.77 -33.60 -0.26
C VAL A 58 2.68 -34.62 -0.56
N LEU A 59 1.94 -35.00 0.48
CA LEU A 59 0.83 -35.97 0.37
C LEU A 59 -0.33 -35.41 -0.46
N ASN A 60 -0.87 -34.26 -0.06
CA ASN A 60 -1.98 -33.59 -0.74
C ASN A 60 -1.53 -32.22 -1.27
N GLU A 61 -1.20 -32.17 -2.56
CA GLU A 61 -0.73 -30.96 -3.23
C GLU A 61 -1.77 -29.84 -3.24
N ASN A 62 -3.05 -30.16 -3.39
CA ASN A 62 -4.11 -29.15 -3.44
C ASN A 62 -4.25 -28.44 -2.10
N HIS A 63 -4.29 -29.21 -1.01
CA HIS A 63 -4.33 -28.66 0.34
C HIS A 63 -3.04 -27.88 0.65
N PHE A 64 -1.87 -28.44 0.33
CA PHE A 64 -0.60 -27.74 0.52
C PHE A 64 -0.57 -26.41 -0.22
N MET A 65 -0.99 -26.36 -1.49
CA MET A 65 -1.01 -25.13 -2.27
C MET A 65 -1.97 -24.08 -1.69
N GLN A 66 -3.12 -24.48 -1.14
CA GLN A 66 -4.04 -23.57 -0.46
C GLN A 66 -3.38 -22.95 0.77
N VAL A 67 -2.79 -23.76 1.66
CA VAL A 67 -2.11 -23.27 2.88
C VAL A 67 -0.88 -22.44 2.51
N TYR A 68 -0.13 -22.85 1.50
CA TYR A 68 1.04 -22.13 1.00
C TYR A 68 0.66 -20.72 0.53
N VAL A 69 -0.36 -20.59 -0.34
CA VAL A 69 -0.82 -19.28 -0.82
C VAL A 69 -1.32 -18.42 0.33
N GLN A 70 -2.05 -19.00 1.28
CA GLN A 70 -2.51 -18.30 2.47
C GLN A 70 -1.33 -17.75 3.29
N ARG A 71 -0.31 -18.57 3.57
CA ARG A 71 0.87 -18.12 4.34
C ARG A 71 1.67 -17.04 3.61
N VAL A 72 1.83 -17.15 2.29
CA VAL A 72 2.48 -16.09 1.49
C VAL A 72 1.74 -14.77 1.67
N HIS A 73 0.41 -14.81 1.59
CA HIS A 73 -0.42 -13.62 1.76
C HIS A 73 -0.35 -13.06 3.19
N ASP A 74 -0.41 -13.92 4.21
CA ASP A 74 -0.36 -13.51 5.62
C ASP A 74 0.98 -12.88 5.98
N VAL A 75 2.10 -13.49 5.57
CA VAL A 75 3.45 -12.94 5.77
C VAL A 75 3.58 -11.60 5.05
N PHE A 76 3.13 -11.49 3.81
CA PHE A 76 3.14 -10.22 3.07
C PHE A 76 2.36 -9.12 3.82
N ILE A 77 1.15 -9.42 4.31
CA ILE A 77 0.35 -8.46 5.08
C ILE A 77 1.06 -8.06 6.37
N GLN A 78 1.64 -9.01 7.08
CA GLN A 78 2.33 -8.76 8.35
C GLN A 78 3.55 -7.86 8.16
N GLU A 79 4.40 -8.15 7.18
CA GLU A 79 5.57 -7.35 6.84
C GLU A 79 5.17 -5.94 6.42
N LEU A 80 4.13 -5.81 5.61
CA LEU A 80 3.66 -4.51 5.13
C LEU A 80 3.06 -3.65 6.25
N ARG A 81 2.28 -4.25 7.15
CA ARG A 81 1.75 -3.55 8.33
C ARG A 81 2.89 -3.05 9.22
N SER A 82 3.88 -3.91 9.47
CA SER A 82 5.10 -3.53 10.20
C SER A 82 5.81 -2.34 9.52
N ALA A 83 5.97 -2.38 8.20
CA ALA A 83 6.55 -1.28 7.45
C ALA A 83 5.74 0.03 7.57
N PHE A 84 4.40 -0.04 7.58
CA PHE A 84 3.55 1.15 7.78
C PHE A 84 3.59 1.72 9.19
N ASP A 85 3.73 0.88 10.21
CA ASP A 85 3.78 1.35 11.60
C ASP A 85 5.10 2.07 11.92
N ILE A 86 6.19 1.65 11.28
CA ILE A 86 7.51 2.30 11.41
C ILE A 86 7.61 3.54 10.51
N SER A 87 6.86 3.59 9.41
CA SER A 87 6.96 4.66 8.41
C SER A 87 6.31 5.97 8.88
N SER A 88 7.04 7.07 8.70
CA SER A 88 6.48 8.43 8.85
C SER A 88 5.69 8.91 7.62
N LYS A 89 5.60 8.07 6.57
CA LYS A 89 4.91 8.32 5.30
C LYS A 89 3.65 7.47 5.19
N CYS A 90 2.69 7.91 4.35
CA CYS A 90 1.50 7.14 3.97
C CYS A 90 0.54 6.91 5.13
N TYR A 91 0.47 7.87 6.07
CA TYR A 91 -0.40 7.79 7.24
C TYR A 91 -1.87 7.56 6.86
N LEU A 92 -2.35 8.24 5.82
CA LEU A 92 -3.72 8.04 5.33
C LEU A 92 -3.88 6.67 4.63
N TYR A 93 -2.91 6.26 3.82
CA TYR A 93 -2.97 5.03 3.03
C TYR A 93 -3.18 3.78 3.89
N LYS A 94 -2.45 3.67 5.01
CA LYS A 94 -2.50 2.48 5.89
C LYS A 94 -3.87 2.23 6.48
N HIS A 95 -4.71 3.27 6.60
CA HIS A 95 -6.08 3.16 7.10
C HIS A 95 -7.13 3.00 5.98
N ILE A 96 -6.74 3.18 4.72
CA ILE A 96 -7.63 3.05 3.57
C ILE A 96 -7.55 1.66 2.94
N VAL A 97 -6.37 1.03 2.95
CA VAL A 97 -6.17 -0.27 2.29
C VAL A 97 -6.49 -1.40 3.24
N ASP A 98 -7.65 -2.02 3.03
CA ASP A 98 -8.17 -3.11 3.87
C ASP A 98 -7.70 -4.50 3.38
N THR A 99 -7.73 -4.75 2.07
CA THR A 99 -7.62 -6.11 1.51
C THR A 99 -6.55 -6.28 0.42
N PHE A 100 -5.59 -5.34 0.31
CA PHE A 100 -4.47 -5.34 -0.64
C PHE A 100 -4.83 -5.75 -2.08
N ASN A 101 -6.06 -5.48 -2.46
CA ASN A 101 -6.61 -5.77 -3.77
C ASN A 101 -6.64 -4.49 -4.61
N THR A 102 -7.00 -4.66 -5.88
CA THR A 102 -7.20 -3.53 -6.78
C THR A 102 -8.27 -2.59 -6.23
N GLN A 103 -7.87 -1.36 -5.94
CA GLN A 103 -8.71 -0.40 -5.24
C GLN A 103 -9.88 0.09 -6.11
N PHE A 104 -11.06 0.22 -5.49
CA PHE A 104 -12.32 0.57 -6.19
C PHE A 104 -12.19 1.78 -7.13
N TYR A 105 -11.55 2.86 -6.67
CA TYR A 105 -11.42 4.09 -7.46
C TYR A 105 -10.57 3.92 -8.74
N LEU A 106 -9.67 2.92 -8.78
CA LEU A 106 -8.83 2.66 -9.95
C LEU A 106 -9.62 2.01 -11.09
N ILE A 107 -10.56 1.11 -10.76
CA ILE A 107 -11.30 0.30 -11.74
C ILE A 107 -12.62 0.93 -12.22
N LYS A 108 -13.05 2.04 -11.60
CA LYS A 108 -14.34 2.68 -11.91
C LYS A 108 -14.20 3.86 -12.88
N PRO A 109 -15.29 4.28 -13.55
CA PRO A 109 -15.29 5.41 -14.49
C PRO A 109 -15.22 6.75 -13.73
N ILE A 110 -14.05 7.03 -13.16
CA ILE A 110 -13.66 8.31 -12.57
C ILE A 110 -12.69 8.94 -13.57
N ASP A 111 -12.78 10.26 -13.76
CA ASP A 111 -11.85 10.99 -14.62
C ASP A 111 -10.39 10.65 -14.24
N TYR A 112 -9.55 10.37 -15.24
CA TYR A 112 -8.14 10.01 -15.04
C TYR A 112 -7.39 11.04 -14.18
N LYS A 113 -7.65 12.34 -14.39
CA LYS A 113 -7.09 13.43 -13.60
C LYS A 113 -7.45 13.31 -12.12
N PHE A 114 -8.71 12.97 -11.83
CA PHE A 114 -9.18 12.77 -10.47
C PHE A 114 -8.61 11.49 -9.87
N LYS A 115 -8.51 10.39 -10.63
CA LYS A 115 -7.82 9.17 -10.16
C LYS A 115 -6.38 9.47 -9.77
N LYS A 116 -5.64 10.24 -10.58
CA LYS A 116 -4.26 10.65 -10.28
C LYS A 116 -4.19 11.45 -8.97
N LEU A 117 -5.05 12.46 -8.80
CA LEU A 117 -5.09 13.27 -7.57
C LEU A 117 -5.48 12.43 -6.34
N LEU A 118 -6.49 11.57 -6.46
CA LEU A 118 -6.90 10.66 -5.39
C LEU A 118 -5.74 9.73 -5.00
N SER A 119 -5.02 9.16 -5.97
CA SER A 119 -3.82 8.34 -5.72
C SER A 119 -2.74 9.13 -5.00
N GLN A 120 -2.45 10.37 -5.45
CA GLN A 120 -1.46 11.24 -4.82
C GLN A 120 -1.82 11.51 -3.37
N PHE A 121 -3.05 11.93 -3.07
CA PHE A 121 -3.46 12.18 -1.69
C PHE A 121 -3.50 10.92 -0.83
N ARG A 122 -3.97 9.79 -1.37
CA ARG A 122 -3.98 8.52 -0.63
C ARG A 122 -2.57 8.08 -0.25
N MET A 123 -1.58 8.25 -1.13
CA MET A 123 -0.20 7.79 -0.94
C MET A 123 0.75 8.90 -0.47
N GLN A 124 0.22 10.04 -0.02
CA GLN A 124 1.02 11.20 0.42
C GLN A 124 2.04 11.67 -0.64
N GLY A 125 1.65 11.64 -1.91
CA GLY A 125 2.40 12.09 -3.08
C GLY A 125 2.03 13.50 -3.55
N HIS A 126 1.64 14.38 -2.62
CA HIS A 126 1.29 15.78 -2.86
C HIS A 126 2.31 16.73 -2.19
N SER A 127 2.17 18.04 -2.43
CA SER A 127 3.10 19.07 -1.94
C SER A 127 2.64 19.79 -0.66
N LEU A 128 1.72 19.22 0.13
CA LEU A 128 1.37 19.76 1.44
C LEU A 128 2.57 19.73 2.39
N ASN A 129 2.59 20.64 3.37
CA ASN A 129 3.72 20.81 4.29
C ASN A 129 3.97 19.56 5.14
N ILE A 130 2.98 18.70 5.36
CA ILE A 130 3.19 17.40 6.00
C ILE A 130 4.23 16.54 5.27
N GLU A 131 4.26 16.60 3.93
CA GLU A 131 5.13 15.81 3.06
C GLU A 131 6.38 16.60 2.67
N SER A 132 6.26 17.86 2.22
CA SER A 132 7.44 18.66 1.87
C SER A 132 8.34 18.91 3.08
N GLY A 133 7.76 19.20 4.24
CA GLY A 133 8.49 19.34 5.50
C GLY A 133 9.15 18.03 5.96
N ARG A 134 8.63 16.86 5.57
CA ARG A 134 9.27 15.56 5.84
C ARG A 134 10.59 15.44 5.09
N TYR A 135 10.63 15.79 3.81
CA TYR A 135 11.88 15.79 3.02
C TYR A 135 12.91 16.77 3.59
N ASN A 136 12.43 17.91 4.10
CA ASN A 136 13.25 18.95 4.71
C ASN A 136 13.58 18.70 6.20
N LYS A 137 13.25 17.52 6.75
CA LYS A 137 13.49 17.12 8.16
C LYS A 137 12.88 18.08 9.19
N ILE A 138 11.81 18.79 8.83
CA ILE A 138 11.05 19.66 9.74
C ILE A 138 10.23 18.78 10.71
N PRO A 139 10.25 19.04 12.04
CA PRO A 139 9.40 18.37 13.00
C PRO A 139 7.93 18.40 12.58
N ARG A 140 7.18 17.29 12.77
CA ARG A 140 5.78 17.19 12.31
C ARG A 140 4.90 18.34 12.84
N SER A 141 5.09 18.72 14.10
CA SER A 141 4.37 19.82 14.74
C SER A 141 4.62 21.20 14.12
N GLN A 142 5.70 21.36 13.35
CA GLN A 142 6.08 22.62 12.69
C GLN A 142 5.71 22.63 11.19
N ARG A 143 5.12 21.55 10.67
CA ARG A 143 4.68 21.46 9.26
C ARG A 143 3.34 22.15 9.06
N ILE A 144 3.28 23.43 9.42
CA ILE A 144 2.05 24.23 9.54
C ILE A 144 1.51 24.65 8.18
N CYS A 145 0.18 24.80 8.09
CA CYS A 145 -0.50 25.39 6.95
C CYS A 145 -0.25 26.89 6.87
N THR A 146 0.42 27.34 5.80
CA THR A 146 0.81 28.75 5.62
C THR A 146 -0.22 29.59 4.85
N VAL A 147 -1.33 28.97 4.44
CA VAL A 147 -2.41 29.63 3.67
C VAL A 147 -3.66 29.90 4.52
N CYS A 148 -3.60 29.62 5.82
CA CYS A 148 -4.66 29.96 6.77
C CYS A 148 -4.08 30.39 8.12
N ASP A 149 -4.92 30.95 8.98
CA ASP A 149 -4.58 31.52 10.29
C ASP A 149 -4.68 30.52 11.46
N LYS A 150 -4.99 29.23 11.19
CA LYS A 150 -5.25 28.25 12.24
C LYS A 150 -3.99 27.73 12.94
N ASN A 151 -2.81 27.95 12.38
CA ASN A 151 -1.54 27.43 12.89
C ASN A 151 -1.58 25.91 13.13
N ASP A 152 -2.34 25.18 12.32
CA ASP A 152 -2.47 23.73 12.35
C ASP A 152 -1.49 23.07 11.38
N VAL A 153 -1.13 21.81 11.65
CA VAL A 153 -0.34 20.98 10.72
C VAL A 153 -1.09 20.83 9.40
N GLU A 154 -0.42 21.09 8.28
CA GLU A 154 -0.99 20.97 6.93
C GLU A 154 -0.95 19.51 6.45
N ASP A 155 -1.77 18.67 7.06
CA ASP A 155 -2.02 17.31 6.60
C ASP A 155 -3.31 17.20 5.77
N GLU A 156 -3.62 15.99 5.32
CA GLU A 156 -4.76 15.71 4.46
C GLU A 156 -6.10 15.99 5.17
N VAL A 157 -6.16 15.83 6.50
CA VAL A 157 -7.36 16.18 7.28
C VAL A 157 -7.53 17.68 7.28
N HIS A 158 -6.46 18.42 7.58
CA HIS A 158 -6.51 19.86 7.58
C HIS A 158 -6.91 20.39 6.20
N PHE A 159 -6.21 19.97 5.15
CA PHE A 159 -6.45 20.41 3.79
C PHE A 159 -7.88 20.12 3.30
N VAL A 160 -8.37 18.88 3.48
CA VAL A 160 -9.65 18.46 2.93
C VAL A 160 -10.83 18.90 3.78
N LEU A 161 -10.71 18.86 5.11
CA LEU A 161 -11.86 18.95 6.03
C LEU A 161 -11.86 20.16 6.97
N LEU A 162 -10.73 20.83 7.21
CA LEU A 162 -10.63 21.92 8.20
C LEU A 162 -10.31 23.29 7.61
N CYS A 163 -9.23 23.41 6.81
CA CYS A 163 -8.62 24.66 6.34
C CYS A 163 -9.66 25.69 5.88
N PRO A 164 -9.77 26.86 6.54
CA PRO A 164 -10.73 27.90 6.17
C PRO A 164 -10.60 28.42 4.74
N ALA A 165 -9.36 28.43 4.20
CA ALA A 165 -9.07 28.89 2.84
C ALA A 165 -9.86 28.11 1.77
N TYR A 166 -10.23 26.85 2.04
CA TYR A 166 -10.95 26.00 1.09
C TYR A 166 -12.43 25.80 1.47
N SER A 167 -12.99 26.64 2.35
CA SER A 167 -14.33 26.45 2.90
C SER A 167 -15.43 26.46 1.83
N GLU A 168 -15.38 27.38 0.87
CA GLU A 168 -16.36 27.47 -0.22
C GLU A 168 -16.23 26.30 -1.22
N LEU A 169 -15.01 25.91 -1.58
CA LEU A 169 -14.76 24.70 -2.37
C LEU A 169 -15.29 23.45 -1.65
N ARG A 170 -15.06 23.35 -0.34
CA ARG A 170 -15.53 22.23 0.48
C ARG A 170 -17.05 22.18 0.52
N LYS A 171 -17.74 23.30 0.72
CA LYS A 171 -19.21 23.39 0.67
C LYS A 171 -19.77 22.98 -0.70
N THR A 172 -19.07 23.31 -1.78
CA THR A 172 -19.47 23.04 -3.16
C THR A 172 -19.37 21.56 -3.52
N TYR A 173 -18.26 20.91 -3.15
CA TYR A 173 -17.91 19.57 -3.64
C TYR A 173 -18.08 18.46 -2.60
N ILE A 174 -17.87 18.75 -1.32
CA ILE A 174 -17.89 17.75 -0.25
C ILE A 174 -19.23 17.84 0.49
N LYS A 175 -19.81 16.69 0.87
CA LYS A 175 -21.06 16.69 1.65
C LYS A 175 -20.80 17.22 3.07
N LYS A 176 -21.74 18.00 3.60
CA LYS A 176 -21.68 18.58 4.96
C LYS A 176 -21.29 17.60 6.05
N TYR A 177 -21.81 16.37 5.98
CA TYR A 177 -21.45 15.28 6.88
C TYR A 177 -19.95 15.14 7.16
N TYR A 178 -19.10 15.25 6.13
CA TYR A 178 -17.65 15.02 6.27
C TYR A 178 -16.94 16.14 7.01
N TYR A 179 -17.40 17.39 6.85
CA TYR A 179 -16.74 18.57 7.41
C TYR A 179 -17.45 19.19 8.61
N SER A 180 -18.68 18.76 8.91
CA SER A 180 -19.30 19.04 10.20
C SER A 180 -18.75 18.06 11.23
N ARG A 181 -18.01 18.55 12.24
CA ARG A 181 -17.28 17.71 13.20
C ARG A 181 -16.35 16.73 12.46
N PRO A 182 -15.30 17.26 11.80
CA PRO A 182 -14.40 16.46 10.97
C PRO A 182 -13.54 15.54 11.85
N SER A 183 -13.12 14.42 11.27
CA SER A 183 -12.25 13.45 11.92
C SER A 183 -11.45 12.69 10.86
N VAL A 184 -10.37 12.05 11.30
CA VAL A 184 -9.58 11.14 10.46
C VAL A 184 -10.48 10.03 9.88
N TYR A 185 -11.41 9.50 10.68
CA TYR A 185 -12.37 8.49 10.22
C TYR A 185 -13.22 8.96 9.03
N LYS A 186 -13.74 10.20 9.09
CA LYS A 186 -14.53 10.77 7.98
C LYS A 186 -13.69 11.01 6.73
N LEU A 187 -12.41 11.36 6.89
CA LEU A 187 -11.49 11.44 5.77
C LEU A 187 -11.27 10.07 5.12
N ILE A 188 -11.01 9.04 5.93
CA ILE A 188 -10.85 7.66 5.45
C ILE A 188 -12.11 7.21 4.72
N GLU A 189 -13.30 7.41 5.31
CA GLU A 189 -14.58 7.07 4.70
C GLU A 189 -14.77 7.77 3.33
N LEU A 190 -14.39 9.04 3.24
CA LEU A 190 -14.49 9.84 2.02
C LEU A 190 -13.57 9.31 0.91
N PHE A 191 -12.30 8.99 1.22
CA PHE A 191 -11.34 8.43 0.26
C PHE A 191 -11.56 6.95 -0.07
N SER A 192 -12.26 6.22 0.81
CA SER A 192 -12.65 4.81 0.63
C SER A 192 -14.03 4.63 -0.02
N SER A 193 -14.73 5.73 -0.33
CA SER A 193 -16.10 5.71 -0.83
C SER A 193 -16.26 4.80 -2.06
N LYS A 194 -17.30 3.97 -2.05
CA LYS A 194 -17.70 3.16 -3.22
C LYS A 194 -18.64 3.90 -4.17
N SER A 195 -18.78 5.22 -4.01
CA SER A 195 -19.60 6.06 -4.89
C SER A 195 -18.73 6.81 -5.89
N VAL A 196 -18.89 6.51 -7.18
CA VAL A 196 -18.23 7.23 -8.28
C VAL A 196 -18.54 8.73 -8.25
N LYS A 197 -19.78 9.11 -7.89
CA LYS A 197 -20.18 10.51 -7.75
C LYS A 197 -19.41 11.21 -6.62
N THR A 198 -19.31 10.57 -5.46
CA THR A 198 -18.55 11.12 -4.32
C THR A 198 -17.08 11.29 -4.68
N LEU A 199 -16.46 10.27 -5.27
CA LEU A 199 -15.03 10.32 -5.64
C LEU A 199 -14.73 11.35 -6.74
N ASN A 200 -15.61 11.51 -7.74
CA ASN A 200 -15.46 12.57 -8.74
C ASN A 200 -15.58 13.97 -8.11
N ARG A 201 -16.51 14.17 -7.17
CA ARG A 201 -16.61 15.45 -6.45
C ARG A 201 -15.39 15.71 -5.57
N LEU A 202 -14.89 14.70 -4.87
CA LEU A 202 -13.63 14.79 -4.13
C LEU A 202 -12.47 15.14 -5.07
N GLY A 203 -12.38 14.50 -6.24
CA GLY A 203 -11.39 14.84 -7.26
C GLY A 203 -11.46 16.29 -7.73
N LYS A 204 -12.67 16.83 -7.94
CA LYS A 204 -12.88 18.26 -8.23
C LYS A 204 -12.40 19.15 -7.09
N PHE A 205 -12.74 18.82 -5.85
CA PHE A 205 -12.25 19.54 -4.68
C PHE A 205 -10.72 19.55 -4.66
N LEU A 206 -10.06 18.38 -4.74
CA LEU A 206 -8.61 18.27 -4.68
C LEU A 206 -7.94 19.07 -5.81
N LEU A 207 -8.52 19.06 -7.01
CA LEU A 207 -8.04 19.85 -8.13
C LEU A 207 -8.06 21.34 -7.81
N HIS A 208 -9.25 21.87 -7.46
CA HIS A 208 -9.44 23.31 -7.29
C HIS A 208 -8.69 23.81 -6.05
N ALA A 209 -8.74 23.08 -4.93
CA ALA A 209 -8.04 23.44 -3.70
C ALA A 209 -6.51 23.42 -3.90
N THR A 210 -5.97 22.46 -4.68
CA THR A 210 -4.52 22.44 -4.98
C THR A 210 -4.12 23.62 -5.87
N ALA A 211 -4.97 24.03 -6.81
CA ALA A 211 -4.72 25.20 -7.64
C ALA A 211 -4.78 26.49 -6.80
N GLU A 212 -5.82 26.65 -5.99
CA GLU A 212 -5.98 27.78 -5.08
C GLU A 212 -4.82 27.89 -4.08
N ARG A 213 -4.38 26.76 -3.51
CA ARG A 213 -3.17 26.72 -2.66
C ARG A 213 -1.95 27.31 -3.35
N LYS A 214 -1.71 26.96 -4.62
CA LYS A 214 -0.56 27.46 -5.36
C LYS A 214 -0.63 28.97 -5.52
N THR A 215 -1.82 29.51 -5.81
CA THR A 215 -2.02 30.96 -5.89
C THR A 215 -1.76 31.63 -4.54
N LEU A 216 -2.33 31.11 -3.46
CA LEU A 216 -2.17 31.67 -2.11
C LEU A 216 -0.71 31.63 -1.62
N LEU A 217 0.06 30.63 -2.01
CA LEU A 217 1.49 30.54 -1.67
C LEU A 217 2.38 31.52 -2.45
N VAL A 218 1.94 32.03 -3.60
CA VAL A 218 2.69 33.05 -4.36
C VAL A 218 2.36 34.46 -3.84
N SER A 219 1.17 34.65 -3.28
CA SER A 219 0.72 35.93 -2.71
C SER A 219 1.21 36.19 -1.28
N ASN A 220 1.77 35.17 -0.61
CA ASN A 220 2.33 35.23 0.74
C ASN A 220 3.85 35.27 0.69
#